data_AF-A0A0R1Q0W4-F1
#
_entry.id   AF-A0A0R1Q0W4-F1
#
_cell.length_a   1.000
_cell.length_b   1.000
_cell.length_c   1.000
_cell.angle_alpha   90.00
_cell.angle_beta   90.00
_cell.angle_gamma   90.00
#
_symmetry.space_group_name_H-M   'P 1'
#
loop_
_entity.id
_entity.type
_entity.pdbx_description
1 polymer ?
#
loop_
_entity_poly.entity_id
_entity_poly.type
_entity_poly.pdbx_seq_one_letter_code
_entity_poly.pdbx_strand_id
1 'polypeptide(L)'
;MKGGTIMKEPIDIESLQSFYKGLSEIIGIDAMLAVYEHYRGSQLTIPTHLYDRKRAAIQVLKKYDGSNSQFLARKYGYSQKWVMKMIHQADNEKKGDK
;
A
#
# COMPACT_ATOMS: atom_id res chain seq x y z
N MET A 1 23.99 9.17 -19.38
CA MET A 1 23.86 9.00 -17.93
C MET A 1 24.62 7.74 -17.54
N LYS A 2 25.68 7.85 -16.73
CA LYS A 2 26.49 6.70 -16.30
C LYS A 2 25.68 5.90 -15.27
N GLY A 3 25.17 4.74 -15.67
CA GLY A 3 24.69 3.73 -14.73
C GLY A 3 25.90 3.13 -14.03
N GLY A 4 26.22 3.63 -12.84
CA GLY A 4 27.23 3.05 -11.98
C GLY A 4 26.73 1.71 -11.47
N THR A 5 27.27 0.61 -12.01
CA THR A 5 27.20 -0.71 -11.39
C THR A 5 27.97 -0.62 -10.07
N ILE A 6 27.24 -0.46 -8.96
CA ILE A 6 27.82 -0.60 -7.63
C ILE A 6 28.15 -2.08 -7.51
N MET A 7 29.44 -2.39 -7.50
CA MET A 7 29.95 -3.70 -7.10
C MET A 7 29.49 -3.93 -5.66
N LYS A 8 28.41 -4.70 -5.48
CA LYS A 8 27.97 -5.15 -4.16
C LYS A 8 29.05 -6.09 -3.65
N GLU A 9 29.80 -5.66 -2.65
CA GLU A 9 30.45 -6.60 -1.75
C GLU A 9 29.41 -7.65 -1.33
N PRO A 10 29.79 -8.94 -1.27
CA PRO A 10 28.87 -9.99 -0.83
C PRO A 10 28.44 -9.63 0.58
N ILE A 11 27.15 -9.28 0.71
CA ILE A 11 26.58 -8.95 2.00
C ILE A 11 26.68 -10.19 2.86
N ASP A 12 27.27 -10.05 4.04
CA ASP A 12 27.31 -11.13 5.00
C ASP A 12 25.92 -11.31 5.62
N ILE A 13 25.17 -12.23 5.03
CA ILE A 13 23.79 -12.55 5.40
C ILE A 13 23.73 -13.14 6.82
N GLU A 14 24.78 -13.85 7.25
CA GLU A 14 24.80 -14.51 8.56
C GLU A 14 24.91 -13.50 9.70
N SER A 15 25.56 -12.36 9.44
CA SER A 15 25.71 -11.25 10.38
C SER A 15 24.55 -10.24 10.36
N LEU A 16 23.54 -10.43 9.50
CA LEU A 16 22.37 -9.55 9.48
C LEU A 16 21.55 -9.72 10.77
N GLN A 17 21.04 -8.60 11.30
CA GLN A 17 20.04 -8.66 12.36
C GLN A 17 18.83 -9.50 11.92
N SER A 18 18.23 -10.22 12.86
CA SER A 18 17.10 -11.14 12.58
C SER A 18 15.97 -10.50 11.78
N PHE A 19 15.70 -9.21 11.99
CA PHE A 19 14.73 -8.44 11.20
C PHE A 19 15.12 -8.38 9.71
N TYR A 20 16.35 -7.96 9.40
CA TYR A 20 16.83 -7.84 8.02
C TYR A 20 17.04 -9.20 7.36
N LYS A 21 17.40 -10.22 8.14
CA LYS A 21 17.45 -11.61 7.65
C LYS A 21 16.07 -12.07 7.20
N GLY A 22 15.05 -11.98 8.06
CA GLY A 22 13.68 -12.32 7.70
C GLY A 22 13.13 -11.45 6.57
N LEU A 23 13.45 -10.15 6.55
CA LEU A 23 13.06 -9.27 5.45
C LEU A 23 13.71 -9.69 4.12
N SER A 24 14.99 -10.06 4.12
CA SER A 24 15.69 -10.54 2.92
C SER A 24 15.13 -11.85 2.37
N GLU A 25 14.59 -12.72 3.23
CA GLU A 25 13.92 -13.96 2.81
C GLU A 25 12.56 -13.67 2.14
N ILE A 26 11.87 -12.59 2.56
CA ILE A 26 10.56 -12.22 2.02
C ILE A 26 10.67 -11.42 0.71
N ILE A 27 11.53 -10.41 0.67
CA ILE A 27 11.61 -9.46 -0.46
C ILE A 27 12.93 -9.53 -1.25
N GLY A 28 13.87 -10.39 -0.84
CA GLY A 28 15.21 -10.46 -1.44
C GLY A 28 16.18 -9.44 -0.88
N ILE A 29 17.48 -9.69 -1.09
CA ILE A 29 18.58 -8.87 -0.56
C ILE A 29 18.57 -7.45 -1.15
N ASP A 30 18.28 -7.32 -2.46
CA ASP A 30 18.26 -6.02 -3.14
C ASP A 30 17.19 -5.08 -2.58
N ALA A 31 15.97 -5.58 -2.42
CA ALA A 31 14.86 -4.79 -1.87
C ALA A 31 15.04 -4.53 -0.37
N MET A 32 15.58 -5.49 0.39
CA MET A 32 15.92 -5.31 1.80
C MET A 32 16.91 -4.15 2.00
N LEU A 33 17.95 -4.05 1.16
CA LEU A 33 18.89 -2.93 1.23
C LEU A 33 18.26 -1.58 0.89
N ALA A 34 17.33 -1.54 -0.07
CA ALA A 34 16.59 -0.31 -0.35
C ALA A 34 15.77 0.14 0.88
N VAL A 35 15.16 -0.81 1.60
CA VAL A 35 14.46 -0.51 2.86
C VAL A 35 15.45 -0.03 3.92
N TYR A 36 16.60 -0.68 4.08
CA TYR A 36 17.64 -0.24 5.02
C TYR A 36 18.09 1.19 4.75
N GLU A 37 18.46 1.52 3.51
CA GLU A 37 18.95 2.86 3.19
C GLU A 37 17.90 3.96 3.38
N HIS A 38 16.64 3.67 3.06
CA HIS A 38 15.57 4.66 3.19
C HIS A 38 15.01 4.81 4.61
N TYR A 39 15.05 3.75 5.44
CA TYR A 39 14.33 3.74 6.72
C TYR A 39 15.22 3.51 7.95
N ARG A 40 16.54 3.28 7.80
CA ARG A 40 17.44 3.13 8.96
C ARG A 40 17.34 4.33 9.91
N GLY A 41 17.29 4.05 11.20
CA GLY A 41 17.14 5.07 12.25
C GLY A 41 15.73 5.63 12.42
N SER A 42 14.76 5.22 11.59
CA SER A 42 13.35 5.60 11.72
C SER A 42 12.52 4.46 12.32
N GLN A 43 11.47 4.80 13.09
CA GLN A 43 10.48 3.83 13.54
C GLN A 43 9.44 3.59 12.43
N LEU A 44 9.50 2.43 11.78
CA LEU A 44 8.52 2.04 10.76
C LEU A 44 7.30 1.40 11.42
N THR A 45 6.11 1.91 11.15
CA THR A 45 4.84 1.26 11.50
C THR A 45 4.15 0.81 10.22
N ILE A 46 3.89 -0.48 10.09
CA ILE A 46 3.19 -1.04 8.92
C ILE A 46 1.68 -0.94 9.16
N PRO A 47 0.92 -0.23 8.30
CA PRO A 47 -0.53 -0.17 8.43
C PRO A 47 -1.18 -1.55 8.25
N THR A 48 -2.25 -1.81 9.00
CA THR A 48 -3.07 -3.03 8.85
C THR A 48 -3.91 -3.03 7.58
N HIS A 49 -4.25 -1.85 7.08
CA HIS A 49 -4.99 -1.67 5.82
C HIS A 49 -4.03 -1.32 4.69
N LEU A 50 -4.01 -2.15 3.66
CA LEU A 50 -3.18 -1.95 2.47
C LEU A 50 -3.54 -0.65 1.71
N TYR A 51 -4.82 -0.30 1.65
CA TYR A 51 -5.29 0.88 0.95
C TYR A 51 -5.63 2.00 1.93
N ASP A 52 -5.22 3.23 1.60
CA ASP A 52 -5.67 4.42 2.32
C ASP A 52 -7.17 4.66 2.11
N ARG A 53 -7.88 5.00 3.19
CA ARG A 53 -9.34 5.16 3.19
C ARG A 53 -9.82 6.26 2.25
N LYS A 54 -9.13 7.40 2.21
CA LYS A 54 -9.52 8.55 1.38
C LYS A 54 -9.27 8.24 -0.09
N ARG A 55 -8.10 7.69 -0.42
CA ARG A 55 -7.75 7.29 -1.78
C ARG A 55 -8.65 6.16 -2.28
N ALA A 56 -8.95 5.18 -1.44
CA ALA A 56 -9.87 4.10 -1.76
C ALA A 56 -11.28 4.64 -2.07
N ALA A 57 -11.80 5.60 -1.29
CA ALA A 57 -13.11 6.18 -1.55
C ALA A 57 -13.20 6.84 -2.94
N ILE A 58 -12.18 7.62 -3.32
CA ILE A 58 -12.09 8.23 -4.66
C ILE A 58 -12.10 7.15 -5.75
N GLN A 59 -11.33 6.08 -5.56
CA GLN A 59 -11.26 4.99 -6.53
C GLN A 59 -12.53 4.15 -6.61
N VAL A 60 -13.25 4.00 -5.50
CA VAL A 60 -14.57 3.36 -5.44
C VAL A 60 -15.56 4.16 -6.29
N LEU A 61 -15.66 5.47 -6.06
CA LEU A 61 -16.57 6.34 -6.81
C LEU A 61 -16.26 6.34 -8.31
N LYS A 62 -14.98 6.33 -8.69
CA LYS A 62 -14.55 6.30 -10.09
C LYS A 62 -14.86 4.97 -10.80
N LYS A 63 -14.88 3.86 -10.07
CA LYS A 63 -14.99 2.50 -10.64
C LYS A 63 -16.33 1.83 -10.39
N TYR A 64 -17.23 2.49 -9.67
CA TYR A 64 -18.55 1.96 -9.38
C TYR A 64 -19.41 1.98 -10.64
N ASP A 65 -19.97 0.82 -11.01
CA ASP A 65 -20.79 0.63 -12.21
C ASP A 65 -22.29 0.46 -11.91
N GLY A 66 -22.71 0.66 -10.65
CA GLY A 66 -24.07 0.43 -10.19
C GLY A 66 -24.28 -0.94 -9.52
N SER A 67 -23.47 -1.95 -9.85
CA SER A 67 -23.66 -3.33 -9.37
C SER A 67 -22.45 -3.90 -8.60
N ASN A 68 -21.24 -3.41 -8.88
CA ASN A 68 -19.99 -3.99 -8.40
C ASN A 68 -19.57 -3.62 -6.96
N SER A 69 -20.51 -3.18 -6.11
CA SER A 69 -20.22 -2.73 -4.74
C SER A 69 -19.51 -3.78 -3.88
N GLN A 70 -19.91 -5.06 -4.00
CA GLN A 70 -19.29 -6.17 -3.26
C GLN A 70 -17.87 -6.47 -3.74
N PHE A 71 -17.62 -6.36 -5.05
CA PHE A 71 -16.29 -6.53 -5.62
C PHE A 71 -15.34 -5.42 -5.13
N LEU A 72 -15.79 -4.17 -5.17
CA LEU A 72 -14.99 -3.03 -4.70
C LEU A 72 -14.68 -3.13 -3.20
N ALA A 73 -15.64 -3.59 -2.40
CA ALA A 73 -15.46 -3.84 -0.98
C ALA A 73 -14.31 -4.84 -0.73
N ARG A 74 -14.35 -6.00 -1.40
CA ARG A 74 -13.28 -7.01 -1.29
C ARG A 74 -11.94 -6.49 -1.81
N LYS A 75 -11.93 -5.78 -2.93
CA LYS A 75 -10.71 -5.28 -3.56
C LYS A 75 -9.97 -4.28 -2.68
N TYR A 76 -10.68 -3.36 -2.03
CA TYR A 76 -10.06 -2.35 -1.18
C TYR A 76 -9.99 -2.73 0.30
N GLY A 77 -10.47 -3.93 0.68
CA GLY A 77 -10.43 -4.41 2.06
C GLY A 77 -11.40 -3.66 2.99
N TYR A 78 -12.55 -3.24 2.47
CA TYR A 78 -13.60 -2.54 3.23
C TYR A 78 -14.91 -3.32 3.20
N SER A 79 -15.83 -2.97 4.10
CA SER A 79 -17.18 -3.56 4.08
C SER A 79 -18.03 -2.99 2.95
N GLN A 80 -18.96 -3.79 2.44
CA GLN A 80 -19.93 -3.33 1.43
C GLN A 80 -20.75 -2.13 1.94
N LYS A 81 -21.07 -2.11 3.25
CA LYS A 81 -21.73 -0.96 3.90
C LYS A 81 -20.91 0.32 3.78
N TRP A 82 -19.58 0.24 3.93
CA TRP A 82 -18.71 1.41 3.76
C TRP A 82 -18.69 1.88 2.30
N VAL A 83 -18.55 0.96 1.34
CA VAL A 83 -18.60 1.29 -0.11
C VAL A 83 -19.91 1.99 -0.47
N MET A 84 -21.03 1.41 -0.02
CA MET A 84 -22.36 1.97 -0.25
C MET A 84 -22.53 3.34 0.41
N LYS A 85 -21.94 3.55 1.59
CA LYS A 85 -21.92 4.87 2.24
C LYS A 85 -21.17 5.91 1.40
N MET A 86 -20.02 5.57 0.82
CA MET A 86 -19.25 6.49 -0.03
C MET A 86 -20.05 6.91 -1.27
N ILE A 87 -20.72 5.95 -1.91
CA ILE A 87 -21.56 6.21 -3.09
C ILE A 87 -22.73 7.15 -2.74
N HIS A 88 -23.50 6.83 -1.70
CA HIS A 88 -24.62 7.69 -1.29
C HIS A 88 -24.20 9.09 -0.88
N GLN A 89 -23.05 9.21 -0.18
CA GLN A 89 -22.55 10.52 0.22
C GLN A 89 -22.22 11.37 -1.01
N ALA A 90 -21.52 10.80 -2.00
CA ALA A 90 -21.19 11.50 -3.23
C ALA A 90 -22.44 11.90 -4.05
N ASP A 91 -23.47 11.06 -4.06
CA ASP A 91 -24.73 11.39 -4.74
C ASP A 91 -25.51 12.50 -4.04
N ASN A 92 -25.48 12.56 -2.70
CA ASN A 92 -26.09 13.64 -1.94
C ASN A 92 -25.36 14.97 -2.12
N GLU A 93 -24.02 14.94 -2.16
CA GLU A 93 -23.20 16.13 -2.44
C GLU A 93 -23.52 16.71 -3.84
N LYS A 94 -23.73 15.87 -4.86
CA LYS A 94 -24.15 16.32 -6.20
C LYS A 94 -25.56 16.91 -6.25
N LYS A 95 -26.44 16.55 -5.31
CA LYS A 95 -27.84 17.04 -5.26
C LYS A 95 -27.99 18.32 -4.44
N GLY A 96 -27.10 18.57 -3.49
CA GLY A 96 -27.12 19.77 -2.64
C GLY A 96 -26.49 21.02 -3.29
N ASP A 97 -25.79 20.85 -4.42
CA ASP A 97 -25.16 21.93 -5.20
C ASP A 97 -26.05 22.37 -6.40
N LYS A 98 -27.36 22.11 -6.30
CA LYS A 98 -28.37 22.39 -7.33
C LYS A 98 -29.47 23.30 -6.82
#